data_AF-A0A429IJM7-F1
#
_entry.id   AF-A0A429IJM7-F1
#
_cell.length_a   1.000
_cell.length_b   1.000
_cell.length_c   1.000
_cell.angle_alpha   90.00
_cell.angle_beta   90.00
_cell.angle_gamma   90.00
#
_symmetry.space_group_name_H-M   'P 1'
#
loop_
_entity.id
_entity.type
_entity.pdbx_description
1 polymer ?
#
loop_
_entity_poly.entity_id
_entity_poly.type
_entity_poly.pdbx_seq_one_letter_code
_entity_poly.pdbx_strand_id
1 'polypeptide(L)'
;MRERRAAQERRRAREFEAFVAGAAGRLLRAATLLTAEPEGQPAPAAERLLTLALARTYAAWDRLRGEDPYDRARQEMAAHYAHSAWRARLPRALRPGTPPPSGGLLERLSPQERLVLVLRLYEGVAEEQTAAQLGLPAERVHTLCLRAVGHMRSKPRAGRSVSLGDEASHPVRDVPDLPHLPDSSAPQRTEAAAP
;
A
#
# COMPACT_ATOMS: atom_id res chain seq x y z
N MET A 1 -12.43 -47.21 -3.64
CA MET A 1 -12.50 -45.82 -4.20
C MET A 1 -12.02 -44.75 -3.21
N ARG A 2 -12.44 -44.75 -1.93
CA ARG A 2 -12.01 -43.75 -0.93
C ARG A 2 -10.51 -43.79 -0.59
N GLU A 3 -9.90 -44.98 -0.52
CA GLU A 3 -8.47 -45.14 -0.23
C GLU A 3 -7.55 -44.55 -1.31
N ARG A 4 -7.92 -44.66 -2.59
CA ARG A 4 -7.17 -44.08 -3.71
C ARG A 4 -7.16 -42.55 -3.66
N ARG A 5 -8.29 -41.92 -3.27
CA ARG A 5 -8.40 -40.47 -3.09
C ARG A 5 -7.54 -39.99 -1.92
N ALA A 6 -7.62 -40.65 -0.77
CA ALA A 6 -6.80 -40.31 0.39
C ALA A 6 -5.29 -40.48 0.12
N ALA A 7 -4.90 -41.50 -0.64
CA ALA A 7 -3.50 -41.67 -1.06
C ALA A 7 -3.04 -40.54 -2.00
N GLN A 8 -3.89 -40.11 -2.93
CA GLN A 8 -3.61 -38.99 -3.84
C GLN A 8 -3.49 -37.66 -3.09
N GLU A 9 -4.39 -37.40 -2.13
CA GLU A 9 -4.33 -36.22 -1.26
C GLU A 9 -3.04 -36.18 -0.44
N ARG A 10 -2.62 -37.31 0.16
CA ARG A 10 -1.34 -37.41 0.88
C ARG A 10 -0.13 -37.21 -0.02
N ARG A 11 -0.19 -37.65 -1.28
CA ARG A 11 0.88 -37.42 -2.26
C ARG A 11 0.97 -35.94 -2.62
N ARG A 12 -0.17 -35.31 -2.92
CA ARG A 12 -0.29 -33.87 -3.19
C ARG A 12 0.23 -33.03 -2.03
N ALA A 13 -0.16 -33.34 -0.81
CA ALA A 13 0.28 -32.61 0.38
C ALA A 13 1.81 -32.65 0.51
N ARG A 14 2.43 -33.82 0.35
CA ARG A 14 3.89 -33.99 0.40
C ARG A 14 4.62 -33.25 -0.72
N GLU A 15 4.11 -33.28 -1.95
CA GLU A 15 4.69 -32.51 -3.06
C GLU A 15 4.63 -31.01 -2.79
N PHE A 16 3.49 -30.54 -2.26
CA PHE A 16 3.33 -29.14 -1.89
C PHE A 16 4.25 -28.74 -0.74
N GLU A 17 4.36 -29.55 0.30
CA GLU A 17 5.28 -29.32 1.43
C GLU A 17 6.73 -29.22 0.94
N ALA A 18 7.17 -30.11 0.05
CA ALA A 18 8.50 -30.08 -0.54
C ALA A 18 8.73 -28.79 -1.35
N PHE A 19 7.73 -28.35 -2.13
CA PHE A 19 7.77 -27.08 -2.84
C PHE A 19 7.87 -25.89 -1.87
N VAL A 20 7.01 -25.83 -0.86
CA VAL A 20 6.99 -24.74 0.13
C VAL A 20 8.33 -24.68 0.87
N ALA A 21 8.89 -25.83 1.27
CA ALA A 21 10.19 -25.88 1.92
C ALA A 21 11.32 -25.26 1.07
N GLY A 22 11.27 -25.41 -0.25
CA GLY A 22 12.25 -24.81 -1.17
C GLY A 22 11.95 -23.35 -1.57
N ALA A 23 10.68 -22.98 -1.72
CA ALA A 23 10.27 -21.71 -2.31
C ALA A 23 9.85 -20.63 -1.30
N ALA A 24 9.41 -21.01 -0.09
CA ALA A 24 8.78 -20.08 0.85
C ALA A 24 9.68 -18.91 1.24
N GLY A 25 10.99 -19.15 1.44
CA GLY A 25 11.93 -18.08 1.80
C GLY A 25 12.04 -17.02 0.71
N ARG A 26 12.16 -17.43 -0.56
CA ARG A 26 12.22 -16.51 -1.71
C ARG A 26 10.91 -15.74 -1.88
N LEU A 27 9.77 -16.45 -1.79
CA LEU A 27 8.45 -15.84 -1.89
C LEU A 27 8.17 -14.87 -0.74
N LEU A 28 8.60 -15.18 0.49
CA LEU A 28 8.46 -14.29 1.64
C LEU A 28 9.28 -13.01 1.47
N ARG A 29 10.50 -13.12 0.91
CA ARG A 29 11.32 -11.95 0.64
C ARG A 29 10.68 -11.04 -0.43
N ALA A 30 10.12 -11.63 -1.49
CA ALA A 30 9.32 -10.89 -2.46
C ALA A 30 8.08 -10.24 -1.83
N ALA A 31 7.34 -10.96 -0.98
CA ALA A 31 6.20 -10.43 -0.25
C ALA A 31 6.58 -9.25 0.65
N THR A 32 7.72 -9.34 1.35
CA THR A 32 8.26 -8.27 2.21
C THR A 32 8.58 -7.02 1.41
N LEU A 33 9.18 -7.19 0.23
CA LEU A 33 9.43 -6.08 -0.69
C LEU A 33 8.12 -5.46 -1.18
N LEU A 34 7.11 -6.27 -1.50
CA LEU A 34 5.79 -5.80 -1.91
C LEU A 34 5.06 -5.05 -0.78
N THR A 35 5.11 -5.53 0.46
CA THR A 35 4.49 -4.82 1.60
C THR A 35 5.31 -3.63 2.07
N ALA A 36 6.55 -3.50 1.61
CA ALA A 36 7.54 -2.53 2.07
C ALA A 36 7.74 -2.57 3.59
N GLU A 37 7.72 -3.78 4.15
CA GLU A 37 8.08 -4.00 5.55
C GLU A 37 9.61 -3.94 5.72
N PRO A 38 10.11 -3.56 6.91
CA PRO A 38 11.53 -3.39 7.14
C PRO A 38 12.23 -4.75 7.22
N GLU A 39 13.40 -4.87 6.60
CA GLU A 39 14.19 -6.10 6.63
C GLU A 39 14.72 -6.34 8.05
N GLY A 40 14.67 -7.59 8.51
CA GLY A 40 15.13 -7.97 9.87
C GLY A 40 14.10 -7.78 10.99
N GLN A 41 12.89 -7.32 10.69
CA GLN A 41 11.77 -7.25 11.64
C GLN A 41 10.66 -8.23 11.23
N PRO A 42 9.72 -8.58 12.13
CA PRO A 42 8.53 -9.34 11.77
C PRO A 42 7.76 -8.62 10.66
N ALA A 43 7.38 -9.36 9.62
CA ALA A 43 6.69 -8.83 8.44
C ALA A 43 5.26 -9.43 8.34
N PRO A 44 4.36 -9.10 9.27
CA PRO A 44 3.05 -9.74 9.36
C PRO A 44 2.18 -9.49 8.11
N ALA A 45 2.37 -8.38 7.38
CA ALA A 45 1.64 -8.17 6.13
C ALA A 45 2.16 -9.08 5.02
N ALA A 46 3.47 -9.27 4.92
CA ALA A 46 4.12 -10.16 3.96
C ALA A 46 3.74 -11.62 4.21
N GLU A 47 3.75 -12.06 5.47
CA GLU A 47 3.33 -13.40 5.87
C GLU A 47 1.87 -13.68 5.49
N ARG A 48 0.96 -12.74 5.75
CA ARG A 48 -0.45 -12.87 5.34
C ARG A 48 -0.59 -12.96 3.83
N LEU A 49 0.12 -12.10 3.09
CA LEU A 49 0.09 -12.11 1.62
C LEU A 49 0.59 -13.45 1.06
N LEU A 50 1.71 -13.95 1.58
CA LEU A 50 2.28 -15.24 1.20
C LEU A 50 1.33 -16.39 1.53
N THR A 51 0.75 -16.39 2.73
CA THR A 51 -0.18 -17.43 3.17
C THR A 51 -1.39 -17.52 2.22
N LEU A 52 -1.96 -16.38 1.83
CA LEU A 52 -3.06 -16.34 0.88
C LEU A 52 -2.66 -16.88 -0.51
N ALA A 53 -1.47 -16.49 -1.01
CA ALA A 53 -0.95 -16.96 -2.29
C ALA A 53 -0.69 -18.47 -2.29
N LEU A 54 -0.08 -19.00 -1.22
CA LEU A 54 0.17 -20.43 -1.04
C LEU A 54 -1.14 -21.21 -0.90
N ALA A 55 -2.14 -20.69 -0.18
CA ALA A 55 -3.45 -21.33 -0.08
C ALA A 55 -4.14 -21.44 -1.44
N ARG A 56 -4.09 -20.38 -2.28
CA ARG A 56 -4.62 -20.40 -3.64
C ARG A 56 -3.86 -21.36 -4.55
N THR A 57 -2.53 -21.35 -4.46
CA THR A 57 -1.66 -22.28 -5.20
C THR A 57 -1.96 -23.73 -4.82
N TYR A 58 -2.09 -24.00 -3.52
CA TYR A 58 -2.48 -25.32 -3.03
C TYR A 58 -3.85 -25.72 -3.56
N ALA A 59 -4.86 -24.83 -3.52
CA ALA A 59 -6.19 -25.14 -4.04
C ALA A 59 -6.18 -25.50 -5.54
N ALA A 60 -5.31 -24.87 -6.33
CA ALA A 60 -5.13 -25.14 -7.75
C ALA A 60 -4.15 -26.28 -8.08
N TRP A 61 -3.48 -26.88 -7.09
CA TRP A 61 -2.33 -27.79 -7.27
C TRP A 61 -2.55 -28.95 -8.26
N ASP A 62 -3.74 -29.56 -8.27
CA ASP A 62 -4.02 -30.66 -9.20
C ASP A 62 -4.10 -30.22 -10.67
N ARG A 63 -4.36 -28.92 -10.90
CA ARG A 63 -4.53 -28.32 -12.23
C ARG A 63 -3.23 -27.76 -12.80
N LEU A 64 -2.17 -27.64 -11.99
CA LEU A 64 -0.85 -27.10 -12.36
C LEU A 64 -0.04 -28.00 -13.32
N ARG A 65 -0.62 -29.04 -13.92
CA ARG A 65 0.08 -30.07 -14.72
C ARG A 65 0.94 -29.45 -15.83
N GLY A 66 2.22 -29.21 -15.53
CA GLY A 66 3.23 -28.65 -16.44
C GLY A 66 3.59 -27.17 -16.22
N GLU A 67 2.87 -26.45 -15.36
CA GLU A 67 3.21 -25.07 -14.96
C GLU A 67 4.17 -25.08 -13.77
N ASP A 68 5.09 -24.11 -13.71
CA ASP A 68 5.98 -23.94 -12.57
C ASP A 68 5.16 -23.48 -11.33
N PRO A 69 5.13 -24.28 -10.24
CA PRO A 69 4.44 -23.90 -9.01
C PRO A 69 4.93 -22.59 -8.40
N TYR A 70 6.22 -22.25 -8.59
CA TYR A 70 6.78 -20.99 -8.13
C TYR A 70 6.16 -19.81 -8.87
N ASP A 71 6.07 -19.89 -10.20
CA ASP A 71 5.45 -18.86 -11.01
C ASP A 71 3.98 -18.68 -10.68
N ARG A 72 3.25 -19.77 -10.45
CA ARG A 72 1.85 -19.69 -10.02
C ARG A 72 1.71 -18.98 -8.67
N ALA A 73 2.52 -19.34 -7.69
CA ALA A 73 2.50 -18.70 -6.38
C ALA A 73 2.86 -17.21 -6.46
N ARG A 74 3.86 -16.86 -7.29
CA ARG A 74 4.25 -15.47 -7.57
C ARG A 74 3.11 -14.70 -8.25
N GLN A 75 2.42 -15.30 -9.21
CA GLN A 75 1.26 -14.69 -9.87
C GLN A 75 0.10 -14.44 -8.91
N GLU A 76 -0.27 -15.42 -8.09
CA GLU A 76 -1.33 -15.28 -7.07
C GLU A 76 -0.97 -14.18 -6.06
N MET A 77 0.28 -14.17 -5.59
CA MET A 77 0.78 -13.14 -4.67
C MET A 77 0.67 -11.73 -5.27
N ALA A 78 1.16 -11.55 -6.50
CA ALA A 78 1.11 -10.28 -7.20
C ALA A 78 -0.33 -9.84 -7.50
N ALA A 79 -1.22 -10.76 -7.88
CA ALA A 79 -2.63 -10.47 -8.11
C ALA A 79 -3.33 -10.01 -6.83
N HIS A 80 -3.11 -10.71 -5.72
CA HIS A 80 -3.64 -10.32 -4.41
C HIS A 80 -3.13 -8.94 -3.97
N TYR A 81 -1.84 -8.69 -4.13
CA TYR A 81 -1.25 -7.39 -3.82
C TYR A 81 -1.83 -6.28 -4.71
N ALA A 82 -1.90 -6.47 -6.03
CA ALA A 82 -2.48 -5.52 -6.96
C ALA A 82 -3.94 -5.19 -6.61
N HIS A 83 -4.74 -6.20 -6.31
CA HIS A 83 -6.13 -6.02 -5.94
C HIS A 83 -6.28 -5.24 -4.62
N SER A 84 -5.43 -5.50 -3.63
CA SER A 84 -5.39 -4.72 -2.38
C SER A 84 -4.97 -3.26 -2.61
N ALA A 85 -3.98 -3.03 -3.48
CA ALA A 85 -3.52 -1.71 -3.87
C ALA A 85 -4.58 -0.92 -4.66
N TRP A 86 -5.39 -1.59 -5.48
CA TRP A 86 -6.50 -0.96 -6.20
C TRP A 86 -7.63 -0.55 -5.26
N ARG A 87 -7.89 -1.35 -4.22
CA ARG A 87 -8.82 -0.96 -3.15
C ARG A 87 -8.32 0.22 -2.33
N ALA A 88 -7.00 0.42 -2.22
CA ALA A 88 -6.45 1.62 -1.58
C ALA A 88 -6.72 2.93 -2.36
N ARG A 89 -7.17 2.85 -3.63
CA ARG A 89 -7.64 4.01 -4.42
C ARG A 89 -9.10 4.38 -4.13
N LEU A 90 -9.85 3.57 -3.38
CA LEU A 90 -11.21 3.92 -2.96
C LEU A 90 -11.18 5.07 -1.94
N PRO A 91 -12.27 5.87 -1.85
CA PRO A 91 -12.41 6.93 -0.84
C PRO A 91 -12.05 6.42 0.56
N ARG A 92 -11.39 7.27 1.35
CA ARG A 92 -10.89 6.91 2.70
C ARG A 92 -11.97 6.37 3.63
N ALA A 93 -13.23 6.79 3.45
CA ALA A 93 -14.40 6.28 4.16
C ALA A 93 -14.72 4.79 3.89
N LEU A 94 -14.24 4.24 2.78
CA LEU A 94 -14.44 2.85 2.36
C LEU A 94 -13.19 1.98 2.56
N ARG A 95 -12.13 2.53 3.17
CA ARG A 95 -10.86 1.82 3.39
C ARG A 95 -10.81 1.25 4.82
N PRO A 96 -10.83 -0.08 5.02
CA PRO A 96 -10.45 -0.65 6.30
C PRO A 96 -8.95 -0.40 6.53
N GLY A 97 -8.59 0.16 7.70
CA GLY A 97 -7.24 0.22 8.26
C GLY A 97 -6.11 0.39 7.23
N THR A 98 -5.81 1.64 6.84
CA THR A 98 -4.57 1.90 6.09
C THR A 98 -3.40 1.46 6.98
N PRO A 99 -2.57 0.49 6.55
CA PRO A 99 -1.45 0.06 7.39
C PRO A 99 -0.55 1.26 7.69
N PRO A 100 -0.04 1.36 8.93
CA PRO A 100 0.89 2.43 9.28
C PRO A 100 2.12 2.38 8.37
N PRO A 101 2.83 3.51 8.22
CA PRO A 101 4.08 3.53 7.48
C PRO A 101 5.03 2.46 8.02
N SER A 102 5.40 1.53 7.14
CA SER A 102 6.14 0.32 7.51
C SER A 102 7.65 0.55 7.61
N GLY A 103 8.17 1.71 7.17
CA GLY A 103 9.60 2.06 7.27
C GLY A 103 10.53 1.26 6.35
N GLY A 104 10.01 0.40 5.47
CA GLY A 104 10.83 -0.43 4.58
C GLY A 104 11.36 0.30 3.35
N LEU A 105 12.35 -0.30 2.70
CA LEU A 105 13.11 0.27 1.58
C LEU A 105 12.22 0.84 0.46
N LEU A 106 11.14 0.12 0.13
CA LEU A 106 10.25 0.45 -1.00
C LEU A 106 9.01 1.25 -0.58
N GLU A 107 8.98 1.78 0.64
CA GLU A 107 7.84 2.53 1.17
C GLU A 107 7.55 3.79 0.34
N ARG A 108 8.60 4.46 -0.14
CA ARG A 108 8.49 5.68 -0.96
C ARG A 108 7.83 5.46 -2.32
N LEU A 109 7.76 4.21 -2.78
CA LEU A 109 7.14 3.87 -4.04
C LEU A 109 5.64 3.74 -3.90
N SER A 110 4.91 4.19 -4.91
CA SER A 110 3.49 3.84 -5.01
C SER A 110 3.33 2.31 -5.10
N PRO A 111 2.18 1.75 -4.68
CA PRO A 111 1.97 0.31 -4.76
C PRO A 111 2.17 -0.27 -6.17
N GLN A 112 1.82 0.46 -7.23
CA GLN A 112 2.02 0.01 -8.62
C GLN A 112 3.50 0.01 -9.02
N GLU A 113 4.23 1.08 -8.70
CA GLU A 113 5.69 1.16 -8.97
C GLU A 113 6.43 0.04 -8.24
N ARG A 114 6.06 -0.22 -6.98
CA ARG A 114 6.64 -1.28 -6.17
C ARG A 114 6.37 -2.66 -6.76
N LEU A 115 5.13 -2.93 -7.17
CA LEU A 115 4.77 -4.20 -7.80
C LEU A 115 5.58 -4.45 -9.09
N VAL A 116 5.65 -3.44 -9.96
CA VAL A 116 6.42 -3.53 -11.20
C VAL A 116 7.90 -3.73 -10.93
N LEU A 117 8.47 -2.98 -9.98
CA LEU A 117 9.88 -3.09 -9.62
C LEU A 117 10.21 -4.48 -9.06
N VAL A 118 9.40 -5.01 -8.14
CA VAL A 118 9.62 -6.36 -7.59
C VAL A 118 9.52 -7.42 -8.68
N LEU A 119 8.51 -7.36 -9.55
CA LEU A 119 8.38 -8.35 -10.64
C LEU A 119 9.52 -8.27 -11.65
N ARG A 120 9.89 -7.07 -12.11
CA ARG A 120 10.88 -6.89 -13.19
C ARG A 120 12.31 -7.04 -12.70
N LEU A 121 12.67 -6.44 -11.57
CA LEU A 121 14.06 -6.30 -11.12
C LEU A 121 14.44 -7.32 -10.06
N TYR A 122 13.52 -7.70 -9.16
CA TYR A 122 13.81 -8.68 -8.12
C TYR A 122 13.50 -10.11 -8.58
N GLU A 123 12.35 -10.34 -9.20
CA GLU A 123 11.95 -11.67 -9.70
C GLU A 123 12.44 -11.98 -11.12
N GLY A 124 12.91 -10.97 -11.87
CA GLY A 124 13.46 -11.15 -13.22
C GLY A 124 12.42 -11.47 -14.29
N VAL A 125 11.15 -11.14 -14.06
CA VAL A 125 10.05 -11.41 -14.99
C VAL A 125 10.15 -10.49 -16.20
N ALA A 126 9.91 -11.01 -17.41
CA ALA A 126 9.90 -10.22 -18.64
C ALA A 126 8.84 -9.10 -18.62
N GLU A 127 9.02 -8.08 -19.47
CA GLU A 127 8.15 -6.89 -19.47
C GLU A 127 6.74 -7.23 -19.91
N GLU A 128 6.69 -7.98 -21.00
CA GLU A 128 5.49 -8.47 -21.68
C GLU A 128 4.71 -9.39 -20.77
N GLN A 129 5.41 -10.28 -20.05
CA GLN A 129 4.80 -11.17 -19.08
C GLN A 129 4.24 -10.40 -17.88
N THR A 130 4.94 -9.37 -17.41
CA THR A 130 4.46 -8.48 -16.35
C THR A 130 3.23 -7.69 -16.82
N ALA A 131 3.26 -7.18 -18.04
CA ALA A 131 2.16 -6.45 -18.68
C ALA A 131 0.91 -7.31 -18.79
N ALA A 132 1.04 -8.54 -19.31
CA ALA A 132 -0.03 -9.52 -19.39
C ALA A 132 -0.61 -9.86 -18.01
N GLN A 133 0.26 -10.09 -17.02
CA GLN A 133 -0.14 -10.42 -15.66
C GLN A 133 -0.91 -9.27 -14.96
N LEU A 134 -0.55 -8.02 -15.23
CA LEU A 134 -1.16 -6.84 -14.62
C LEU A 134 -2.34 -6.27 -15.43
N GLY A 135 -2.56 -6.75 -16.66
CA GLY A 135 -3.55 -6.19 -17.58
C GLY A 135 -3.22 -4.75 -18.01
N LEU A 136 -1.94 -4.42 -18.15
CA LEU A 136 -1.45 -3.09 -18.52
C LEU A 136 -0.67 -3.16 -19.85
N PRO A 137 -0.58 -2.05 -20.62
CA PRO A 137 0.33 -1.96 -21.76
C PRO A 137 1.79 -2.14 -21.33
N ALA A 138 2.63 -2.75 -22.18
CA ALA A 138 4.05 -2.96 -21.90
C ALA A 138 4.79 -1.64 -21.66
N GLU A 139 4.48 -0.61 -22.45
CA GLU A 139 5.02 0.74 -22.33
C GLU A 139 4.68 1.38 -20.97
N ARG A 140 3.49 1.04 -20.43
CA ARG A 140 3.09 1.49 -19.11
C ARG A 140 3.90 0.81 -18.02
N VAL A 141 4.16 -0.50 -18.16
CA VAL A 141 5.05 -1.25 -17.26
C VAL A 141 6.47 -0.66 -17.31
N HIS A 142 6.99 -0.41 -18.51
CA HIS A 142 8.29 0.23 -18.71
C HIS A 142 8.39 1.58 -17.99
N THR A 143 7.41 2.46 -18.22
CA THR A 143 7.36 3.80 -17.62
C THR A 143 7.29 3.72 -16.09
N LEU A 144 6.49 2.80 -15.53
CA LEU A 144 6.42 2.59 -14.08
C LEU A 144 7.74 2.08 -13.52
N CYS A 145 8.43 1.18 -14.22
CA CYS A 145 9.74 0.68 -13.83
C CYS A 145 10.77 1.82 -13.78
N LEU A 146 10.87 2.64 -14.83
CA LEU A 146 11.77 3.79 -14.86
C LEU A 146 11.48 4.80 -13.76
N ARG A 147 10.20 5.11 -13.50
CA ARG A 147 9.79 6.00 -12.39
C ARG A 147 10.18 5.42 -11.04
N ALA A 148 9.92 4.13 -10.81
CA ALA A 148 10.28 3.44 -9.58
C ALA A 148 11.79 3.51 -9.33
N VAL A 149 12.60 3.22 -10.35
CA VAL A 149 14.07 3.34 -10.29
C VAL A 149 14.50 4.78 -10.03
N GLY A 150 13.86 5.76 -10.68
CA GLY A 150 14.09 7.18 -10.43
C GLY A 150 13.84 7.58 -8.98
N HIS A 151 12.72 7.16 -8.40
CA HIS A 151 12.40 7.37 -6.98
C HIS A 151 13.40 6.68 -6.05
N MET A 152 13.86 5.47 -6.40
CA MET A 152 14.87 4.74 -5.62
C MET A 152 16.24 5.41 -5.63
N ARG A 153 16.62 6.03 -6.76
CA ARG A 153 17.90 6.73 -6.93
C ARG A 153 17.87 8.16 -6.40
N SER A 154 16.69 8.77 -6.29
CA SER A 154 16.55 10.10 -5.69
C SER A 154 16.90 10.05 -4.20
N LYS A 155 17.62 11.08 -3.70
CA LYS A 155 17.85 11.21 -2.25
C LYS A 155 16.48 11.11 -1.56
N PRO A 156 16.36 10.37 -0.44
CA PRO A 156 15.17 10.47 0.39
C PRO A 156 14.99 11.96 0.65
N ARG A 157 13.84 12.52 0.27
CA ARG A 157 13.50 13.88 0.71
C ARG A 157 13.61 13.79 2.22
N ALA A 158 14.67 14.39 2.79
CA ALA A 158 14.73 14.63 4.22
C ALA A 158 13.37 15.24 4.53
N GLY A 159 12.60 14.53 5.36
CA GLY A 159 11.30 15.01 5.77
C GLY A 159 11.49 16.46 6.17
N ARG A 160 10.56 17.34 5.78
CA ARG A 160 10.46 18.65 6.40
C ARG A 160 10.43 18.37 7.90
N SER A 161 11.57 18.53 8.57
CA SER A 161 11.59 18.89 9.97
C SER A 161 10.89 20.23 9.97
N VAL A 162 9.60 20.20 10.29
CA VAL A 162 8.92 21.41 10.69
C VAL A 162 9.66 21.81 11.95
N SER A 163 10.57 22.79 11.81
CA SER A 163 11.16 23.49 12.94
C SER A 163 10.03 24.29 13.57
N LEU A 164 9.25 23.65 14.44
CA LEU A 164 8.47 24.36 15.44
C LEU A 164 9.48 24.70 16.54
N GLY A 165 10.03 25.91 16.49
CA GLY A 165 10.98 26.37 17.49
C GLY A 165 11.87 27.47 16.96
N ASP A 166 11.30 28.65 16.80
CA ASP A 166 11.86 29.93 17.28
C ASP A 166 11.09 31.06 16.60
N GLU A 167 10.13 31.64 17.32
CA GLU A 167 9.67 33.03 17.19
C GLU A 167 8.72 33.27 18.37
N ALA A 168 9.30 33.29 19.58
CA ALA A 168 8.66 33.82 20.77
C ALA A 168 9.55 34.90 21.36
N SER A 169 9.65 36.03 20.65
CA SER A 169 9.95 37.34 21.25
C SER A 169 9.82 38.41 20.18
N HIS A 170 8.66 39.05 20.10
CA HIS A 170 8.58 40.49 19.82
C HIS A 170 7.34 41.06 20.55
N PRO A 171 7.48 42.21 21.24
CA PRO A 171 6.46 42.73 22.15
C PRO A 171 5.35 43.44 21.36
N VAL A 172 4.10 43.16 21.73
CA VAL A 172 2.93 43.89 21.23
C VAL A 172 2.94 45.29 21.86
N ARG A 173 3.11 46.31 21.02
CA ARG A 173 2.90 47.72 21.35
C ARG A 173 1.57 48.18 20.74
N ASP A 174 0.87 48.99 21.53
CA ASP A 174 -0.15 49.97 21.19
C ASP A 174 -1.51 49.48 20.66
N VAL A 175 -2.46 49.42 21.59
CA VAL A 175 -3.92 49.44 21.36
C VAL A 175 -4.33 50.91 21.15
N PRO A 176 -5.01 51.29 20.05
CA PRO A 176 -5.59 52.62 19.94
C PRO A 176 -6.95 52.70 20.62
N ASP A 177 -7.17 53.85 21.28
CA ASP A 177 -8.37 54.29 21.98
C ASP A 177 -9.68 54.11 21.19
N LEU A 178 -10.71 53.60 21.87
CA LEU A 178 -12.11 53.62 21.43
C LEU A 178 -12.83 54.77 22.16
N PRO A 179 -13.55 55.66 21.46
CA PRO A 179 -14.21 56.79 22.10
C PRO A 179 -15.49 56.37 22.85
N HIS A 180 -15.67 57.03 23.99
CA HIS A 180 -16.79 56.97 24.93
C HIS A 180 -18.15 57.27 24.24
N LEU A 181 -19.11 56.34 24.34
CA LEU A 181 -20.52 56.56 24.03
C LEU A 181 -21.19 57.29 25.22
N PRO A 182 -21.93 58.39 25.03
CA PRO A 182 -22.67 59.02 26.12
C PRO A 182 -24.01 58.34 26.38
N ASP A 183 -24.47 58.54 27.60
CA ASP A 183 -25.59 57.90 28.27
C ASP A 183 -26.97 58.09 27.64
N SER A 184 -27.79 57.08 27.93
CA SER A 184 -29.22 57.02 27.70
C SER A 184 -29.98 58.21 28.32
N SER A 185 -30.79 58.88 27.51
CA SER A 185 -31.93 59.67 27.99
C SER A 185 -33.08 59.56 26.97
N ALA A 186 -34.00 58.65 27.25
CA ALA A 186 -35.42 58.84 26.96
C ALA A 186 -35.94 60.04 27.79
N PRO A 187 -37.09 60.71 27.51
CA PRO A 187 -38.34 60.08 27.06
C PRO A 187 -39.29 60.94 26.18
N GLN A 188 -40.45 60.33 25.88
CA GLN A 188 -41.80 60.93 25.69
C GLN A 188 -42.43 60.94 24.28
N ARG A 189 -43.42 60.04 24.15
CA ARG A 189 -44.82 60.23 23.68
C ARG A 189 -45.17 61.51 22.91
N THR A 190 -45.76 61.34 21.72
CA THR A 190 -47.08 61.87 21.25
C THR A 190 -47.26 61.36 19.79
N GLU A 191 -48.24 60.51 19.47
CA GLU A 191 -49.66 60.80 19.18
C GLU A 191 -49.93 61.22 17.71
N ALA A 192 -51.03 60.67 17.16
CA ALA A 192 -51.87 61.16 16.06
C ALA A 192 -51.52 60.88 14.58
N ALA A 193 -52.34 59.98 14.01
CA ALA A 193 -53.29 60.20 12.90
C ALA A 193 -52.80 60.54 11.46
N ALA A 194 -53.19 59.64 10.52
CA ALA A 194 -53.98 59.84 9.28
C ALA A 194 -53.57 60.96 8.28
N PRO A 195 -53.82 60.83 6.95
CA PRO A 195 -54.99 60.19 6.30
C PRO A 195 -54.70 59.01 5.37
#